data_AF-A0A7C7R9B9-F1
#
_entry.id   AF-A0A7C7R9B9-F1
#
_cell.length_a   1.000
_cell.length_b   1.000
_cell.length_c   1.000
_cell.angle_alpha   90.00
_cell.angle_beta   90.00
_cell.angle_gamma   90.00
#
_symmetry.space_group_name_H-M   'P 1'
#
loop_
_entity.id
_entity.type
_entity.pdbx_description
1 polymer ?
#
loop_
_entity_poly.entity_id
_entity_poly.type
_entity_poly.pdbx_seq_one_letter_code
_entity_poly.pdbx_strand_id
1 'polypeptide(L)'
;MIQILKKPSTDEKAGILGKLACFDVTGYPRLFSPRKRAFRFHFIHPAVGERGQCVNLFKVLQTNFCEHNCFYCVNRKDRDCPRREFSPEELSALFLHYYRKGLVRGLFLSSAVYPNADRAQERMLRTIQLLRHKYGYRGYIHCKILPGSDEAFIEKAGRWVDRLSINLEAPDERYLSQLSPDKAFRSQLLERLQKIALFNKLHPLKAGVTTQLVVGGSQENDKEILLLSQDLYRDYDLRRVYYSGFVPMRDTPLEGNPPCPSLREARLYQADFLLRKYGFKAEELIFNVRGNLPLDKDPKLVWALSNPDRFPVEINRASLEELIRVPGIGRISAGRIIEQRRQTRLRDLEDLRRSGAVVKRARGFITIGGRYFPPEKRHDTGINRQLFLWEEI
;
A
#
# COMPACT_ATOMS: atom_id res chain seq x y z
N MET A 1 -25.89 41.71 -7.47
CA MET A 1 -25.62 41.07 -6.16
C MET A 1 -24.19 40.54 -6.16
N ILE A 2 -23.26 41.24 -5.50
CA ILE A 2 -21.91 40.72 -5.28
C ILE A 2 -22.04 39.64 -4.21
N GLN A 3 -22.09 38.37 -4.63
CA GLN A 3 -21.94 37.26 -3.69
C GLN A 3 -20.53 37.36 -3.12
N ILE A 4 -20.42 37.85 -1.88
CA ILE A 4 -19.19 37.76 -1.10
C ILE A 4 -18.95 36.26 -0.92
N LEU A 5 -18.08 35.68 -1.75
CA LEU A 5 -17.64 34.30 -1.60
C LEU A 5 -16.95 34.18 -0.24
N LYS A 6 -17.68 33.68 0.76
CA LYS A 6 -17.16 33.43 2.11
C LYS A 6 -15.90 32.58 1.98
N LYS A 7 -14.77 33.06 2.51
CA LYS A 7 -13.54 32.27 2.57
C LYS A 7 -13.86 30.95 3.31
N PRO A 8 -13.50 29.80 2.73
CA PRO A 8 -13.84 28.51 3.33
C PRO A 8 -13.17 28.38 4.70
N SER A 9 -13.89 27.80 5.67
CA SER A 9 -13.36 27.55 7.00
C SER A 9 -12.24 26.48 6.96
N THR A 10 -11.40 26.45 7.99
CA THR A 10 -10.32 25.46 8.13
C THR A 10 -10.85 24.02 8.11
N ASP A 11 -12.01 23.76 8.73
CA ASP A 11 -12.65 22.43 8.71
C ASP A 11 -13.23 22.08 7.32
N GLU A 12 -13.78 23.05 6.58
CA GLU A 12 -14.24 22.84 5.20
C GLU A 12 -13.07 22.48 4.27
N LYS A 13 -11.94 23.19 4.40
CA LYS A 13 -10.70 22.84 3.68
C LYS A 13 -10.27 21.42 4.03
N ALA A 14 -10.31 21.04 5.31
CA ALA A 14 -9.93 19.71 5.76
C ALA A 14 -10.83 18.62 5.17
N GLY A 15 -12.14 18.88 5.12
CA GLY A 15 -13.11 17.97 4.50
C GLY A 15 -12.81 17.72 3.02
N ILE A 16 -12.46 18.76 2.26
CA ILE A 16 -12.13 18.65 0.83
C ILE A 16 -10.76 17.98 0.64
N LEU A 17 -9.72 18.53 1.25
CA LEU A 17 -8.33 18.08 1.06
C LEU A 17 -8.07 16.70 1.69
N GLY A 18 -8.80 16.35 2.75
CA GLY A 18 -8.82 14.99 3.32
C GLY A 18 -9.47 13.98 2.38
N LYS A 19 -10.65 14.31 1.83
CA LYS A 19 -11.31 13.47 0.84
C LYS A 19 -10.41 13.23 -0.38
N LEU A 20 -9.73 14.26 -0.88
CA LEU A 20 -8.82 14.14 -2.01
C LEU A 20 -7.54 13.37 -1.67
N ALA A 21 -7.09 13.38 -0.41
CA ALA A 21 -5.97 12.56 0.02
C ALA A 21 -6.30 11.05 -0.01
N CYS A 22 -7.57 10.61 -0.12
CA CYS A 22 -7.92 9.19 -0.13
C CYS A 22 -7.20 8.37 -1.23
N PHE A 23 -6.78 9.00 -2.33
CA PHE A 23 -6.03 8.38 -3.43
C PHE A 23 -4.57 8.03 -3.09
N ASP A 24 -4.01 8.59 -2.01
CA ASP A 24 -2.70 8.23 -1.46
C ASP A 24 -2.83 7.07 -0.47
N VAL A 25 -2.70 5.83 -0.91
CA VAL A 25 -2.99 4.64 -0.10
C VAL A 25 -2.04 4.52 1.09
N THR A 26 -2.61 4.34 2.28
CA THR A 26 -1.88 4.11 3.55
C THR A 26 -2.26 2.79 4.21
N GLY A 27 -3.10 1.98 3.56
CA GLY A 27 -3.82 0.87 4.18
C GLY A 27 -4.16 -0.27 3.23
N TYR A 28 -5.31 -0.91 3.48
CA TYR A 28 -5.73 -2.15 2.82
C TYR A 28 -6.26 -1.95 1.41
N PRO A 29 -6.26 -3.01 0.58
CA PRO A 29 -6.98 -2.99 -0.69
C PRO A 29 -8.45 -2.63 -0.49
N ARG A 30 -9.04 -1.94 -1.46
CA ARG A 30 -10.43 -1.44 -1.38
C ARG A 30 -11.46 -2.52 -1.10
N LEU A 31 -11.26 -3.72 -1.62
CA LEU A 31 -12.13 -4.89 -1.41
C LEU A 31 -12.32 -5.23 0.08
N PHE A 32 -11.32 -4.91 0.91
CA PHE A 32 -11.30 -5.24 2.34
C PHE A 32 -11.41 -4.00 3.23
N SER A 33 -11.55 -2.81 2.64
CA SER A 33 -11.91 -1.62 3.41
C SER A 33 -13.30 -1.84 4.00
N PRO A 34 -13.52 -1.59 5.30
CA PRO A 34 -14.82 -1.76 5.93
C PRO A 34 -15.87 -1.01 5.12
N ARG A 35 -16.80 -1.75 4.49
CA ARG A 35 -17.96 -1.12 3.86
C ARG A 35 -18.75 -0.44 4.98
N LYS A 36 -18.77 0.89 4.99
CA LYS A 36 -19.61 1.74 5.86
C LYS A 36 -19.19 1.86 7.33
N ARG A 37 -18.01 2.42 7.60
CA ARG A 37 -17.99 3.51 8.60
C ARG A 37 -17.78 4.80 7.83
N ALA A 38 -18.86 5.56 7.64
CA ALA A 38 -18.71 6.95 7.26
C ALA A 38 -17.91 7.61 8.39
N PHE A 39 -16.59 7.71 8.22
CA PHE A 39 -15.79 8.48 9.15
C PHE A 39 -16.39 9.88 9.14
N ARG A 40 -16.80 10.36 10.32
CA ARG A 40 -17.36 11.71 10.50
C ARG A 40 -16.47 12.78 9.86
N PHE A 41 -15.18 12.49 9.72
CA PHE A 41 -14.16 13.36 9.14
C PHE A 41 -13.44 12.65 7.99
N HIS A 42 -13.49 13.22 6.78
CA HIS A 42 -12.84 12.67 5.59
C HIS A 42 -11.30 12.71 5.62
N PHE A 43 -10.70 13.37 6.61
CA PHE A 43 -9.25 13.48 6.81
C PHE A 43 -8.75 12.57 7.94
N ILE A 44 -9.59 11.72 8.52
CA ILE A 44 -9.19 10.71 9.51
C ILE A 44 -9.22 9.35 8.83
N HIS A 45 -8.04 8.75 8.65
CA HIS A 45 -7.89 7.49 7.94
C HIS A 45 -7.30 6.40 8.85
N PRO A 46 -7.87 5.19 8.84
CA PRO A 46 -7.27 4.06 9.52
C PRO A 46 -5.97 3.65 8.80
N ALA A 47 -4.95 3.34 9.57
CA ALA A 47 -3.68 2.81 9.14
C ALA A 47 -3.23 1.70 10.09
N VAL A 48 -2.25 0.92 9.64
CA VAL A 48 -1.70 -0.20 10.40
C VAL A 48 -0.49 0.28 11.19
N GLY A 49 -0.54 0.13 12.52
CA GLY A 49 0.56 0.45 13.43
C GLY A 49 1.63 -0.65 13.48
N GLU A 50 2.71 -0.41 14.22
CA GLU A 50 3.88 -1.31 14.29
C GLU A 50 3.60 -2.73 14.82
N ARG A 51 2.53 -2.90 15.62
CA ARG A 51 2.15 -4.18 16.25
C ARG A 51 0.77 -4.66 15.81
N GLY A 52 0.24 -4.09 14.74
CA GLY A 52 -1.09 -4.47 14.28
C GLY A 52 -2.29 -3.93 14.95
N GLN A 53 -2.10 -2.88 15.70
CA GLN A 53 -3.18 -2.01 16.05
C GLN A 53 -3.60 -1.16 14.83
N CYS A 54 -4.91 -1.00 14.66
CA CYS A 54 -5.44 0.03 13.78
C CYS A 54 -5.26 1.41 14.47
N VAL A 55 -4.57 2.33 13.81
CA VAL A 55 -4.38 3.70 14.27
C VAL A 55 -5.04 4.68 13.31
N ASN A 56 -5.58 5.78 13.85
CA ASN A 56 -6.13 6.85 13.03
C ASN A 56 -5.04 7.87 12.70
N LEU A 57 -4.79 8.11 11.41
CA LEU A 57 -3.93 9.18 10.92
C LEU A 57 -4.77 10.39 10.48
N PHE A 58 -4.27 11.58 10.77
CA PHE A 58 -4.70 12.80 10.11
C PHE A 58 -4.05 12.82 8.73
N LYS A 59 -4.84 12.59 7.69
CA LYS A 59 -4.34 12.43 6.33
C LYS A 59 -4.96 13.48 5.43
N VAL A 60 -4.12 14.32 4.85
CA VAL A 60 -4.57 15.50 4.13
C VAL A 60 -3.55 15.92 3.06
N LEU A 61 -4.03 16.69 2.08
CA LEU A 61 -3.18 17.46 1.18
C LEU A 61 -2.91 18.86 1.76
N GLN A 62 -1.69 19.36 1.65
CA GLN A 62 -1.38 20.78 1.93
C GLN A 62 -2.17 21.70 0.98
N THR A 63 -2.28 21.29 -0.28
CA THR A 63 -3.08 21.95 -1.32
C THR A 63 -3.51 20.93 -2.38
N ASN A 64 -4.63 21.20 -3.06
CA ASN A 64 -5.00 20.50 -4.28
C ASN A 64 -4.81 21.34 -5.55
N PHE A 65 -4.21 22.54 -5.47
CA PHE A 65 -3.71 23.24 -6.65
C PHE A 65 -2.55 22.45 -7.24
N CYS A 66 -2.58 22.22 -8.55
CA CYS A 66 -1.58 21.40 -9.24
C CYS A 66 -1.25 22.05 -10.58
N GLU A 67 0.02 22.02 -10.97
CA GLU A 67 0.50 22.37 -12.32
C GLU A 67 0.55 21.15 -13.25
N HIS A 68 0.51 19.93 -12.70
CA HIS A 68 0.54 18.69 -13.47
C HIS A 68 -0.86 18.27 -13.94
N ASN A 69 -0.88 17.55 -15.05
CA ASN A 69 -2.04 17.18 -15.82
C ASN A 69 -2.22 15.66 -15.95
N CYS A 70 -1.84 14.91 -14.91
CA CYS A 70 -2.01 13.46 -14.85
C CYS A 70 -3.46 13.06 -15.22
N PHE A 71 -3.60 12.20 -16.22
CA PHE A 71 -4.86 11.92 -16.91
C PHE A 71 -5.90 11.17 -16.06
N TYR A 72 -5.46 10.54 -14.97
CA TYR A 72 -6.33 9.89 -13.97
C TYR A 72 -6.65 10.78 -12.76
N CYS A 73 -5.98 11.93 -12.60
CA CYS A 73 -5.93 12.63 -11.32
C CYS A 73 -7.06 13.64 -11.16
N VAL A 74 -7.78 13.55 -10.05
CA VAL A 74 -8.82 14.49 -9.63
C VAL A 74 -8.32 15.93 -9.42
N ASN A 75 -7.02 16.09 -9.17
CA ASN A 75 -6.37 17.37 -8.91
C ASN A 75 -5.65 17.93 -10.16
N ARG A 76 -5.75 17.30 -11.33
CA ARG A 76 -5.07 17.77 -12.56
C ARG A 76 -5.39 19.24 -12.87
N LYS A 77 -4.46 20.00 -13.45
CA LYS A 77 -4.61 21.45 -13.63
C LYS A 77 -5.86 21.85 -14.41
N ASP A 78 -6.16 21.19 -15.53
CA ASP A 78 -7.30 21.62 -16.38
C ASP A 78 -8.66 21.06 -15.93
N ARG A 79 -8.74 20.43 -14.75
CA ARG A 79 -10.01 19.98 -14.20
C ARG A 79 -10.62 21.09 -13.36
N ASP A 80 -11.83 21.51 -13.71
CA ASP A 80 -12.59 22.44 -12.88
C ASP A 80 -13.03 21.73 -11.59
N CYS A 81 -12.49 22.19 -10.46
CA CYS A 81 -12.86 21.68 -9.16
C CYS A 81 -12.56 22.68 -8.04
N PRO A 82 -13.22 22.56 -6.88
CA PRO A 82 -12.93 23.42 -5.75
C PRO A 82 -11.47 23.30 -5.32
N ARG A 83 -10.69 24.38 -5.51
CA ARG A 83 -9.30 24.45 -5.09
C ARG A 83 -9.17 25.05 -3.69
N ARG A 84 -8.36 24.43 -2.86
CA ARG A 84 -8.14 24.78 -1.45
C ARG A 84 -6.67 24.58 -1.12
N GLU A 85 -6.19 25.41 -0.22
CA GLU A 85 -4.85 25.30 0.34
C GLU A 85 -4.84 25.71 1.81
N PHE A 86 -3.94 25.08 2.55
CA PHE A 86 -3.59 25.45 3.92
C PHE A 86 -2.30 26.28 3.93
N SER A 87 -2.22 27.27 4.82
CA SER A 87 -0.91 27.73 5.29
C SER A 87 -0.28 26.67 6.22
N PRO A 88 1.05 26.65 6.37
CA PRO A 88 1.71 25.75 7.31
C PRO A 88 1.20 25.89 8.75
N GLU A 89 0.94 27.12 9.20
CA GLU A 89 0.42 27.43 10.53
C GLU A 89 -1.00 26.89 10.71
N GLU A 90 -1.87 27.11 9.72
CA GLU A 90 -3.27 26.67 9.73
C GLU A 90 -3.33 25.14 9.84
N LEU A 91 -2.58 24.42 8.99
CA LEU A 91 -2.56 22.96 9.01
C LEU A 91 -1.97 22.40 10.30
N SER A 92 -0.86 22.98 10.79
CA SER A 92 -0.24 22.54 12.04
C SER A 92 -1.20 22.68 13.22
N ALA A 93 -1.87 23.83 13.33
CA ALA A 93 -2.84 24.07 14.40
C ALA A 93 -4.04 23.11 14.32
N LEU A 94 -4.57 22.89 13.12
CA LEU A 94 -5.68 21.96 12.89
C LEU A 94 -5.30 20.53 13.27
N PHE A 95 -4.15 20.04 12.80
CA PHE A 95 -3.66 18.71 13.17
C PHE A 95 -3.57 18.54 14.69
N LEU A 96 -2.96 19.51 15.38
CA LEU A 96 -2.81 19.48 16.84
C LEU A 96 -4.15 19.52 17.57
N HIS A 97 -5.15 20.20 17.03
CA HIS A 97 -6.50 20.19 17.59
C HIS A 97 -7.07 18.76 17.64
N TYR A 98 -7.00 18.01 16.54
CA TYR A 98 -7.49 16.63 16.49
C TYR A 98 -6.59 15.66 17.26
N TYR A 99 -5.27 15.89 17.29
CA TYR A 99 -4.32 15.09 18.07
C TYR A 99 -4.57 15.21 19.57
N ARG A 100 -4.74 16.43 20.10
CA ARG A 100 -5.00 16.67 21.53
C ARG A 100 -6.34 16.10 22.00
N LYS A 101 -7.32 15.99 21.10
CA LYS A 101 -8.60 15.32 21.34
C LYS A 101 -8.51 13.78 21.26
N GLY A 102 -7.33 13.21 20.98
CA GLY A 102 -7.13 11.77 20.86
C GLY A 102 -7.75 11.13 19.62
N LEU A 103 -8.23 11.93 18.65
CA LEU A 103 -8.93 11.43 17.45
C LEU A 103 -7.96 10.86 16.40
N VAL A 104 -6.71 11.35 16.41
CA VAL A 104 -5.63 10.93 15.52
C VAL A 104 -4.35 10.71 16.32
N ARG A 105 -3.45 9.86 15.82
CA ARG A 105 -2.17 9.50 16.46
C ARG A 105 -0.95 9.94 15.64
N GLY A 106 -1.14 10.32 14.38
CA GLY A 106 -0.06 10.67 13.45
C GLY A 106 -0.56 11.54 12.30
N LEU A 107 0.38 12.15 11.58
CA LEU A 107 0.14 12.94 10.38
C LEU A 107 0.61 12.18 9.14
N PHE A 108 -0.23 12.12 8.11
CA PHE A 108 0.16 11.83 6.74
C PHE A 108 0.02 13.12 5.93
N LEU A 109 1.15 13.66 5.47
CA LEU A 109 1.20 14.92 4.73
C LEU A 109 1.64 14.67 3.29
N SER A 110 0.77 15.07 2.36
CA SER A 110 1.01 15.07 0.92
C SER A 110 0.58 16.42 0.35
N SER A 111 0.76 16.63 -0.94
CA SER A 111 0.32 17.85 -1.63
C SER A 111 0.21 17.60 -3.12
N ALA A 112 -0.64 18.39 -3.78
CA ALA A 112 -0.45 18.66 -5.19
C ALA A 112 0.71 19.67 -5.41
N VAL A 113 1.16 19.81 -6.66
CA VAL A 113 2.36 20.57 -7.02
C VAL A 113 1.97 21.98 -7.47
N TYR A 114 2.12 22.97 -6.58
CA TYR A 114 1.82 24.38 -6.90
C TYR A 114 2.62 25.37 -6.03
N PRO A 115 3.17 26.45 -6.61
CA PRO A 115 3.26 26.73 -8.06
C PRO A 115 4.34 25.90 -8.77
N ASN A 116 5.16 25.16 -8.02
CA ASN A 116 6.12 24.18 -8.53
C ASN A 116 6.49 23.18 -7.41
N ALA A 117 7.27 22.16 -7.75
CA ALA A 117 7.60 21.06 -6.84
C ALA A 117 8.37 21.55 -5.59
N ASP A 118 9.37 22.40 -5.76
CA ASP A 118 10.20 22.89 -4.66
C ASP A 118 9.44 23.77 -3.69
N ARG A 119 8.64 24.71 -4.19
CA ARG A 119 7.79 25.57 -3.35
C ARG A 119 6.72 24.78 -2.61
N ALA A 120 6.14 23.77 -3.26
CA ALA A 120 5.18 22.89 -2.62
C ALA A 120 5.84 22.03 -1.52
N GLN A 121 7.03 21.47 -1.79
CA GLN A 121 7.79 20.67 -0.83
C GLN A 121 8.30 21.52 0.35
N GLU A 122 8.74 22.75 0.08
CA GLU A 122 9.15 23.73 1.11
C GLU A 122 8.00 24.05 2.06
N ARG A 123 6.78 24.26 1.56
CA ARG A 123 5.59 24.49 2.39
C ARG A 123 5.27 23.27 3.27
N MET A 124 5.33 22.05 2.71
CA MET A 124 5.13 20.83 3.49
C MET A 124 6.19 20.69 4.58
N LEU A 125 7.46 20.96 4.27
CA LEU A 125 8.56 20.96 5.23
C LEU A 125 8.33 21.99 6.33
N ARG A 126 7.84 23.19 6.00
CA ARG A 126 7.52 24.22 6.99
C ARG A 126 6.45 23.76 7.98
N THR A 127 5.41 23.08 7.51
CA THR A 127 4.39 22.45 8.38
C THR A 127 5.05 21.47 9.36
N ILE A 128 5.92 20.60 8.86
CA ILE A 128 6.63 19.60 9.69
C ILE A 128 7.53 20.28 10.72
N GLN A 129 8.30 21.31 10.31
CA GLN A 129 9.17 22.07 11.21
C GLN A 129 8.40 22.80 12.29
N LEU A 130 7.24 23.39 11.98
CA LEU A 130 6.37 24.01 12.99
C LEU A 130 5.92 22.97 14.02
N LEU A 131 5.48 21.78 13.57
CA LEU A 131 5.08 20.71 14.46
C LEU A 131 6.21 20.26 15.39
N ARG A 132 7.43 20.11 14.88
CA ARG A 132 8.60 19.67 15.68
C ARG A 132 9.13 20.76 16.61
N HIS A 133 9.40 21.96 16.08
CA HIS A 133 10.11 23.02 16.82
C HIS A 133 9.17 23.91 17.63
N LYS A 134 8.10 24.42 17.01
CA LYS A 134 7.19 25.37 17.67
C LYS A 134 6.24 24.66 18.63
N TYR A 135 5.70 23.51 18.22
CA TYR A 135 4.65 22.83 18.97
C TYR A 135 5.12 21.57 19.73
N GLY A 136 6.39 21.16 19.55
CA GLY A 136 6.96 20.03 20.28
C GLY A 136 6.31 18.67 20.01
N TYR A 137 5.59 18.52 18.88
CA TYR A 137 4.97 17.25 18.52
C TYR A 137 6.04 16.20 18.19
N ARG A 138 6.03 15.07 18.90
CA ARG A 138 7.01 13.97 18.74
C ARG A 138 6.41 12.68 18.17
N GLY A 139 5.14 12.69 17.79
CA GLY A 139 4.47 11.52 17.23
C GLY A 139 4.76 11.31 15.75
N TYR A 140 4.07 10.33 15.17
CA TYR A 140 4.29 9.83 13.81
C TYR A 140 4.03 10.89 12.73
N ILE A 141 4.98 11.07 11.81
CA ILE A 141 4.81 11.83 10.57
C ILE A 141 5.25 10.99 9.37
N HIS A 142 4.36 10.85 8.39
CA HIS A 142 4.65 10.40 7.04
C HIS A 142 4.61 11.61 6.11
N CYS A 143 5.75 11.91 5.47
CA CYS A 143 5.84 12.94 4.44
C CYS A 143 6.01 12.33 3.05
N LYS A 144 5.23 12.82 2.09
CA LYS A 144 5.46 12.55 0.66
C LYS A 144 6.51 13.51 0.10
N ILE A 145 7.45 12.96 -0.67
CA ILE A 145 8.32 13.72 -1.56
C ILE A 145 7.57 13.89 -2.89
N LEU A 146 7.51 15.13 -3.36
CA LEU A 146 6.81 15.48 -4.59
C LEU A 146 7.68 15.20 -5.82
N PRO A 147 7.10 14.68 -6.92
CA PRO A 147 7.80 14.51 -8.19
C PRO A 147 8.52 15.79 -8.64
N GLY A 148 9.80 15.65 -8.98
CA GLY A 148 10.61 16.74 -9.50
C GLY A 148 11.11 17.74 -8.45
N SER A 149 10.83 17.56 -7.15
CA SER A 149 11.47 18.40 -6.13
C SER A 149 12.98 18.15 -6.08
N ASP A 150 13.72 19.15 -5.61
CA ASP A 150 15.13 19.07 -5.29
C ASP A 150 15.39 17.95 -4.27
N GLU A 151 16.45 17.17 -4.49
CA GLU A 151 16.84 16.08 -3.61
C GLU A 151 17.24 16.54 -2.20
N ALA A 152 17.69 17.78 -2.04
CA ALA A 152 18.03 18.36 -0.74
C ALA A 152 16.81 18.39 0.22
N PHE A 153 15.58 18.38 -0.29
CA PHE A 153 14.39 18.26 0.55
C PHE A 153 14.26 16.89 1.23
N ILE A 154 14.84 15.84 0.64
CA ILE A 154 14.81 14.48 1.22
C ILE A 154 15.56 14.49 2.55
N GLU A 155 16.78 15.04 2.57
CA GLU A 155 17.57 15.14 3.81
C GLU A 155 16.90 16.05 4.84
N LYS A 156 16.40 17.21 4.39
CA LYS A 156 15.73 18.18 5.27
C LYS A 156 14.48 17.57 5.91
N ALA A 157 13.64 16.88 5.13
CA ALA A 157 12.42 16.26 5.64
C ALA A 157 12.73 15.00 6.46
N GLY A 158 13.65 14.16 6.00
CA GLY A 158 14.02 12.89 6.62
C GLY A 158 14.46 13.00 8.07
N ARG A 159 15.10 14.12 8.45
CA ARG A 159 15.48 14.41 9.85
C ARG A 159 14.29 14.56 10.81
N TRP A 160 13.09 14.84 10.30
CA TRP A 160 11.92 15.22 11.10
C TRP A 160 10.76 14.23 11.03
N VAL A 161 10.86 13.18 10.22
CA VAL A 161 9.73 12.29 9.92
C VAL A 161 10.06 10.83 10.22
N ASP A 162 9.02 10.02 10.35
CA ASP A 162 9.14 8.59 10.63
C ASP A 162 9.09 7.77 9.33
N ARG A 163 8.47 8.31 8.28
CA ARG A 163 8.34 7.68 6.96
C ARG A 163 8.45 8.71 5.84
N LEU A 164 9.18 8.34 4.80
CA LEU A 164 9.19 9.02 3.51
C LEU A 164 8.56 8.14 2.43
N SER A 165 7.96 8.78 1.43
CA SER A 165 7.47 8.09 0.23
C SER A 165 7.43 9.00 -0.98
N ILE A 166 7.48 8.40 -2.16
CA ILE A 166 7.14 9.04 -3.43
C ILE A 166 6.33 8.04 -4.27
N ASN A 167 5.40 8.50 -5.10
CA ASN A 167 4.71 7.60 -6.04
C ASN A 167 5.55 7.42 -7.29
N LEU A 168 5.78 6.17 -7.69
CA LEU A 168 6.26 5.88 -9.04
C LEU A 168 5.12 5.91 -10.08
N GLU A 169 3.87 5.75 -9.64
CA GLU A 169 2.63 5.76 -10.43
C GLU A 169 2.49 4.60 -11.44
N ALA A 170 3.56 4.19 -12.12
CA ALA A 170 3.57 3.16 -13.14
C ALA A 170 4.84 2.28 -13.01
N PRO A 171 4.93 1.11 -13.67
CA PRO A 171 6.12 0.28 -13.58
C PRO A 171 7.32 0.79 -14.38
N ASP A 172 7.08 1.55 -15.46
CA ASP A 172 8.13 2.17 -16.28
C ASP A 172 7.60 3.43 -17.01
N GLU A 173 8.46 4.05 -17.84
CA GLU A 173 8.15 5.25 -18.64
C GLU A 173 7.06 5.03 -19.71
N ARG A 174 7.01 3.85 -20.32
CA ARG A 174 6.00 3.49 -21.36
C ARG A 174 4.60 3.50 -20.76
N TYR A 175 4.47 3.09 -19.50
CA TYR A 175 3.21 3.15 -18.78
C TYR A 175 2.94 4.53 -18.17
N LEU A 176 3.97 5.18 -17.63
CA LEU A 176 3.82 6.52 -17.02
C LEU A 176 3.29 7.54 -18.03
N SER A 177 3.80 7.54 -19.25
CA SER A 177 3.38 8.47 -20.32
C SER A 177 1.89 8.35 -20.67
N GLN A 178 1.26 7.19 -20.43
CA GLN A 178 -0.18 6.98 -20.58
C GLN A 178 -1.00 7.48 -19.38
N LEU A 179 -0.37 7.70 -18.23
CA LEU A 179 -1.00 8.22 -17.01
C LEU A 179 -0.75 9.70 -16.79
N SER A 180 0.40 10.22 -17.23
CA SER A 180 0.88 11.55 -16.91
C SER A 180 1.84 12.08 -17.96
N PRO A 181 1.49 13.17 -18.66
CA PRO A 181 2.39 13.77 -19.64
C PRO A 181 3.51 14.62 -18.99
N ASP A 182 3.29 15.12 -17.77
CA ASP A 182 4.20 16.10 -17.15
C ASP A 182 5.22 15.48 -16.17
N LYS A 183 5.25 14.15 -16.05
CA LYS A 183 6.16 13.45 -15.13
C LYS A 183 7.15 12.61 -15.93
N ALA A 184 8.42 12.66 -15.54
CA ALA A 184 9.45 11.77 -16.06
C ALA A 184 9.73 10.64 -15.06
N PHE A 185 9.63 9.38 -15.49
CA PHE A 185 9.76 8.23 -14.59
C PHE A 185 11.14 8.18 -13.95
N ARG A 186 12.19 8.30 -14.76
CA ARG A 186 13.57 8.18 -14.28
C ARG A 186 13.98 9.36 -13.41
N SER A 187 14.01 10.54 -13.99
CA SER A 187 14.56 11.72 -13.32
C SER A 187 13.67 12.15 -12.16
N GLN A 188 12.35 12.27 -12.32
CA GLN A 188 11.52 12.87 -11.28
C GLN A 188 10.99 11.90 -10.23
N LEU A 189 10.89 10.59 -10.53
CA LEU A 189 10.30 9.61 -9.63
C LEU A 189 11.33 8.60 -9.08
N LEU A 190 11.98 7.84 -9.96
CA LEU A 190 12.88 6.75 -9.57
C LEU A 190 14.14 7.28 -8.87
N GLU A 191 14.80 8.30 -9.44
CA GLU A 191 15.98 8.90 -8.80
C GLU A 191 15.65 9.47 -7.41
N ARG A 192 14.46 10.06 -7.24
CA ARG A 192 14.00 10.56 -5.94
C ARG A 192 13.78 9.40 -4.96
N LEU A 193 13.18 8.29 -5.41
CA LEU A 193 13.03 7.09 -4.59
C LEU A 193 14.40 6.51 -4.18
N GLN A 194 15.35 6.44 -5.12
CA GLN A 194 16.73 6.01 -4.87
C GLN A 194 17.40 6.89 -3.81
N LYS A 195 17.23 8.21 -3.89
CA LYS A 195 17.76 9.15 -2.90
C LYS A 195 17.10 8.99 -1.53
N ILE A 196 15.79 8.77 -1.47
CA ILE A 196 15.08 8.43 -0.21
C ILE A 196 15.63 7.12 0.38
N ALA A 197 15.85 6.10 -0.45
CA ALA A 197 16.39 4.81 -0.02
C ALA A 197 17.83 4.94 0.49
N LEU A 198 18.68 5.68 -0.21
CA LEU A 198 20.04 5.99 0.23
C LEU A 198 20.04 6.74 1.57
N PHE A 199 19.20 7.77 1.70
CA PHE A 199 19.01 8.48 2.97
C PHE A 199 18.59 7.50 4.07
N ASN A 200 17.60 6.64 3.83
CA ASN A 200 17.14 5.66 4.82
C ASN A 200 18.21 4.65 5.21
N LYS A 201 19.12 4.29 4.29
CA LYS A 201 20.26 3.42 4.59
C LYS A 201 21.27 4.10 5.53
N LEU A 202 21.53 5.39 5.33
CA LEU A 202 22.47 6.17 6.14
C LEU A 202 21.84 6.67 7.46
N HIS A 203 20.54 6.96 7.42
CA HIS A 203 19.75 7.52 8.51
C HIS A 203 18.39 6.79 8.57
N PRO A 204 18.35 5.60 9.20
CA PRO A 204 17.14 4.77 9.23
C PRO A 204 15.90 5.51 9.75
N LEU A 205 14.90 5.62 8.88
CA LEU A 205 13.57 6.11 9.22
C LEU A 205 12.85 5.01 10.00
N LYS A 206 12.26 5.38 11.15
CA LYS A 206 11.60 4.41 12.06
C LYS A 206 10.57 3.51 11.38
N ALA A 207 9.82 4.07 10.43
CA ALA A 207 8.80 3.35 9.68
C ALA A 207 9.26 2.99 8.24
N GLY A 208 10.45 3.43 7.82
CA GLY A 208 11.07 3.11 6.53
C GLY A 208 10.49 3.85 5.33
N VAL A 209 10.71 3.31 4.13
CA VAL A 209 10.36 3.93 2.85
C VAL A 209 9.22 3.19 2.16
N THR A 210 8.34 3.90 1.48
CA THR A 210 7.23 3.30 0.68
C THR A 210 7.06 3.98 -0.66
N THR A 211 6.41 3.30 -1.60
CA THR A 211 5.95 3.89 -2.85
C THR A 211 4.54 3.40 -3.21
N GLN A 212 3.97 3.95 -4.28
CA GLN A 212 2.67 3.56 -4.81
C GLN A 212 2.66 3.55 -6.33
N LEU A 213 1.90 2.59 -6.87
CA LEU A 213 1.55 2.44 -8.27
C LEU A 213 0.04 2.60 -8.47
N VAL A 214 -0.35 3.17 -9.60
CA VAL A 214 -1.73 3.17 -10.10
C VAL A 214 -1.91 1.94 -10.98
N VAL A 215 -2.89 1.11 -10.66
CA VAL A 215 -3.12 -0.16 -11.34
C VAL A 215 -4.43 -0.09 -12.12
N GLY A 216 -4.38 -0.37 -13.41
CA GLY A 216 -5.48 -0.43 -14.36
C GLY A 216 -5.65 0.82 -15.19
N GLY A 217 -4.81 1.84 -14.98
CA GLY A 217 -4.92 3.12 -15.69
C GLY A 217 -4.16 3.17 -17.02
N SER A 218 -3.14 2.33 -17.20
CA SER A 218 -2.23 2.36 -18.36
C SER A 218 -2.10 1.01 -19.09
N GLN A 219 -3.04 0.09 -18.86
CA GLN A 219 -3.00 -1.27 -19.40
C GLN A 219 -1.71 -2.04 -19.06
N GLU A 220 -1.04 -1.66 -17.99
CA GLU A 220 0.11 -2.38 -17.45
C GLU A 220 -0.28 -3.79 -17.00
N ASN A 221 0.62 -4.76 -17.14
CA ASN A 221 0.37 -6.12 -16.69
C ASN A 221 0.94 -6.39 -15.29
N ASP A 222 0.38 -7.38 -14.61
CA ASP A 222 0.74 -7.69 -13.22
C ASP A 222 2.18 -8.23 -13.09
N LYS A 223 2.71 -8.89 -14.12
CA LYS A 223 4.08 -9.41 -14.13
C LYS A 223 5.11 -8.27 -14.02
N GLU A 224 4.99 -7.23 -14.83
CA GLU A 224 5.89 -6.07 -14.80
C GLU A 224 5.75 -5.28 -13.48
N ILE A 225 4.53 -5.14 -12.97
CA ILE A 225 4.29 -4.54 -11.64
C ILE A 225 5.06 -5.31 -10.55
N LEU A 226 4.96 -6.64 -10.54
CA LEU A 226 5.54 -7.47 -9.49
C LEU A 226 7.06 -7.63 -9.62
N LEU A 227 7.59 -7.64 -10.86
CA LEU A 227 9.03 -7.58 -11.10
C LEU A 227 9.61 -6.28 -10.56
N LEU A 228 9.00 -5.13 -10.91
CA LEU A 228 9.42 -3.85 -10.32
C LEU A 228 9.35 -3.92 -8.79
N SER A 229 8.23 -4.40 -8.24
CA SER A 229 8.06 -4.44 -6.79
C SER A 229 9.13 -5.30 -6.11
N GLN A 230 9.47 -6.46 -6.68
CA GLN A 230 10.58 -7.30 -6.24
C GLN A 230 11.91 -6.53 -6.26
N ASP A 231 12.24 -5.87 -7.35
CA ASP A 231 13.47 -5.11 -7.49
C ASP A 231 13.54 -3.95 -6.48
N LEU A 232 12.43 -3.24 -6.26
CA LEU A 232 12.35 -2.18 -5.26
C LEU A 232 12.58 -2.67 -3.83
N TYR A 233 12.11 -3.88 -3.49
CA TYR A 233 12.40 -4.47 -2.18
C TYR A 233 13.86 -4.90 -2.07
N ARG A 234 14.42 -5.52 -3.10
CA ARG A 234 15.79 -6.02 -3.12
C ARG A 234 16.82 -4.89 -3.10
N ASP A 235 16.63 -3.88 -3.94
CA ASP A 235 17.65 -2.88 -4.24
C ASP A 235 17.57 -1.64 -3.35
N TYR A 236 16.38 -1.38 -2.78
CA TYR A 236 16.11 -0.15 -2.00
C TYR A 236 15.51 -0.41 -0.61
N ASP A 237 15.39 -1.67 -0.18
CA ASP A 237 14.84 -2.07 1.13
C ASP A 237 13.51 -1.38 1.47
N LEU A 238 12.63 -1.29 0.46
CA LEU A 238 11.32 -0.67 0.66
C LEU A 238 10.50 -1.46 1.68
N ARG A 239 9.82 -0.76 2.58
CA ARG A 239 8.90 -1.40 3.53
C ARG A 239 7.68 -1.98 2.81
N ARG A 240 7.19 -1.28 1.78
CA ARG A 240 5.98 -1.63 1.01
C ARG A 240 5.84 -0.83 -0.29
N VAL A 241 5.31 -1.51 -1.31
CA VAL A 241 4.68 -0.93 -2.50
C VAL A 241 3.17 -0.98 -2.31
N TYR A 242 2.50 0.15 -2.53
CA TYR A 242 1.03 0.22 -2.52
C TYR A 242 0.48 0.14 -3.95
N TYR A 243 -0.56 -0.65 -4.13
CA TYR A 243 -1.30 -0.76 -5.38
C TYR A 243 -2.61 -0.01 -5.23
N SER A 244 -2.79 1.07 -5.98
CA SER A 244 -4.01 1.88 -5.99
C SER A 244 -4.79 1.58 -7.26
N GLY A 245 -5.91 0.87 -7.15
CA GLY A 245 -6.77 0.60 -8.29
C GLY A 245 -7.25 1.89 -8.95
N PHE A 246 -7.05 2.00 -10.26
CA PHE A 246 -7.54 3.10 -11.09
C PHE A 246 -9.05 3.26 -10.95
N VAL A 247 -9.47 4.52 -10.84
CA VAL A 247 -10.87 4.93 -10.84
C VAL A 247 -11.02 6.00 -11.90
N PRO A 248 -11.94 5.84 -12.86
CA PRO A 248 -12.27 6.92 -13.77
C PRO A 248 -12.85 8.08 -12.97
N MET A 249 -12.28 9.26 -13.19
CA MET A 249 -12.72 10.48 -12.57
C MET A 249 -13.42 11.34 -13.62
N ARG A 250 -14.53 11.97 -13.24
CA ARG A 250 -15.21 12.91 -14.12
C ARG A 250 -14.29 14.05 -14.53
N ASP A 251 -14.40 14.49 -15.77
CA ASP A 251 -13.64 15.60 -16.35
C ASP A 251 -12.12 15.32 -16.35
N THR A 252 -11.75 14.07 -16.60
CA THR A 252 -10.35 13.67 -16.86
C THR A 252 -10.24 12.89 -18.17
N PRO A 253 -9.08 12.91 -18.85
CA PRO A 253 -8.92 12.19 -20.13
C PRO A 253 -9.19 10.68 -20.05
N LEU A 254 -9.09 10.07 -18.86
CA LEU A 254 -9.39 8.65 -18.64
C LEU A 254 -10.80 8.40 -18.08
N GLU A 255 -11.71 9.37 -18.09
CA GLU A 255 -13.08 9.21 -17.58
C GLU A 255 -13.83 8.02 -18.22
N GLY A 256 -13.65 7.80 -19.53
CA GLY A 256 -14.31 6.72 -20.27
C GLY A 256 -13.72 5.33 -20.04
N ASN A 257 -12.58 5.22 -19.35
CA ASN A 257 -11.92 3.93 -19.15
C ASN A 257 -12.58 3.12 -18.03
N PRO A 258 -12.61 1.77 -18.13
CA PRO A 258 -13.15 0.94 -17.07
C PRO A 258 -12.32 1.08 -15.79
N PRO A 259 -12.95 1.07 -14.59
CA PRO A 259 -12.21 1.04 -13.34
C PRO A 259 -11.39 -0.26 -13.22
N CYS A 260 -10.30 -0.20 -12.46
CA CYS A 260 -9.55 -1.39 -12.11
C CYS A 260 -10.45 -2.37 -11.31
N PRO A 261 -10.54 -3.65 -11.72
CA PRO A 261 -11.26 -4.65 -10.94
C PRO A 261 -10.70 -4.74 -9.52
N SER A 262 -11.54 -4.60 -8.50
CA SER A 262 -11.10 -4.66 -7.09
C SER A 262 -10.39 -5.98 -6.74
N LEU A 263 -10.72 -7.05 -7.48
CA LEU A 263 -10.07 -8.34 -7.32
C LEU A 263 -8.65 -8.34 -7.88
N ARG A 264 -8.36 -7.60 -8.96
CA ARG A 264 -7.00 -7.43 -9.49
C ARG A 264 -6.11 -6.73 -8.46
N GLU A 265 -6.59 -5.62 -7.90
CA GLU A 265 -5.90 -4.92 -6.80
C GLU A 265 -5.60 -5.88 -5.63
N ALA A 266 -6.60 -6.67 -5.20
CA ALA A 266 -6.40 -7.68 -4.16
C ALA A 266 -5.35 -8.74 -4.55
N ARG A 267 -5.35 -9.25 -5.78
CA ARG A 267 -4.40 -10.27 -6.26
C ARG A 267 -2.96 -9.74 -6.26
N LEU A 268 -2.75 -8.49 -6.64
CA LEU A 268 -1.42 -7.87 -6.58
C LEU A 268 -0.90 -7.78 -5.15
N TYR A 269 -1.71 -7.31 -4.19
CA TYR A 269 -1.28 -7.29 -2.79
C TYR A 269 -1.04 -8.69 -2.21
N GLN A 270 -1.79 -9.71 -2.66
CA GLN A 270 -1.58 -11.09 -2.27
C GLN A 270 -0.26 -11.65 -2.81
N ALA A 271 0.04 -11.39 -4.09
CA ALA A 271 1.31 -11.74 -4.70
C ALA A 271 2.48 -11.00 -4.05
N ASP A 272 2.36 -9.69 -3.83
CA ASP A 272 3.34 -8.87 -3.10
C ASP A 272 3.67 -9.43 -1.71
N PHE A 273 2.65 -9.90 -0.98
CA PHE A 273 2.85 -10.51 0.32
C PHE A 273 3.66 -11.81 0.21
N LEU A 274 3.47 -12.61 -0.85
CA LEU A 274 4.30 -13.77 -1.12
C LEU A 274 5.76 -13.37 -1.35
N LEU A 275 6.01 -12.32 -2.14
CA LEU A 275 7.36 -11.82 -2.38
C LEU A 275 8.04 -11.41 -1.07
N ARG A 276 7.41 -10.49 -0.32
CA ARG A 276 8.01 -9.89 0.88
C ARG A 276 8.15 -10.85 2.06
N LYS A 277 7.21 -11.78 2.23
CA LYS A 277 7.07 -12.54 3.49
C LYS A 277 7.28 -14.04 3.32
N TYR A 278 7.13 -14.56 2.11
CA TYR A 278 7.24 -15.99 1.82
C TYR A 278 8.46 -16.33 0.97
N GLY A 279 9.28 -15.32 0.64
CA GLY A 279 10.46 -15.48 -0.19
C GLY A 279 10.10 -15.94 -1.60
N PHE A 280 8.91 -15.59 -2.09
CA PHE A 280 8.59 -15.85 -3.48
C PHE A 280 9.40 -14.93 -4.39
N LYS A 281 9.71 -15.42 -5.58
CA LYS A 281 10.22 -14.63 -6.70
C LYS A 281 9.09 -14.26 -7.66
N ALA A 282 9.09 -13.09 -8.26
CA ALA A 282 8.04 -12.69 -9.20
C ALA A 282 7.95 -13.66 -10.39
N GLU A 283 9.09 -14.20 -10.82
CA GLU A 283 9.22 -15.14 -11.92
C GLU A 283 8.58 -16.51 -11.65
N GLU A 284 8.40 -16.87 -10.38
CA GLU A 284 7.77 -18.15 -10.03
C GLU A 284 6.24 -18.06 -9.98
N LEU A 285 5.68 -16.85 -9.94
CA LEU A 285 4.24 -16.65 -9.96
C LEU A 285 3.66 -17.01 -11.34
N ILE A 286 2.42 -17.47 -11.32
CA ILE A 286 1.73 -17.93 -12.53
C ILE A 286 0.88 -16.80 -13.10
N PHE A 287 1.16 -16.44 -14.35
CA PHE A 287 0.48 -15.40 -15.10
C PHE A 287 -0.24 -16.00 -16.32
N ASN A 288 -1.30 -15.34 -16.78
CA ASN A 288 -1.92 -15.67 -18.05
C ASN A 288 -1.11 -15.12 -19.24
N VAL A 289 -1.56 -15.41 -20.47
CA VAL A 289 -0.92 -14.98 -21.72
C VAL A 289 -0.77 -13.46 -21.87
N ARG A 290 -1.55 -12.67 -21.11
CA ARG A 290 -1.46 -11.20 -21.07
C ARG A 290 -0.59 -10.68 -19.91
N GLY A 291 0.13 -11.56 -19.21
CA GLY A 291 0.99 -11.20 -18.08
C GLY A 291 0.23 -10.85 -16.80
N ASN A 292 -1.06 -11.20 -16.69
CA ASN A 292 -1.88 -10.87 -15.52
C ASN A 292 -2.11 -12.09 -14.61
N LEU A 293 -2.28 -11.83 -13.31
CA LEU A 293 -2.61 -12.86 -12.33
C LEU A 293 -4.03 -13.39 -12.59
N PRO A 294 -4.27 -14.71 -12.40
CA PRO A 294 -5.61 -15.25 -12.39
C PRO A 294 -6.47 -14.58 -11.30
N LEU A 295 -7.67 -14.13 -11.69
CA LEU A 295 -8.60 -13.50 -10.76
C LEU A 295 -9.39 -14.53 -9.96
N ASP A 296 -9.66 -15.70 -10.55
CA ASP A 296 -10.52 -16.75 -10.02
C ASP A 296 -9.91 -17.56 -8.87
N LYS A 297 -8.60 -17.44 -8.60
CA LYS A 297 -7.86 -18.13 -7.52
C LYS A 297 -6.76 -17.23 -6.97
N ASP A 298 -6.43 -17.36 -5.68
CA ASP A 298 -5.31 -16.59 -5.11
C ASP A 298 -3.94 -17.10 -5.60
N PRO A 299 -2.92 -16.22 -5.69
CA PRO A 299 -1.62 -16.57 -6.30
C PRO A 299 -0.91 -17.80 -5.70
N LYS A 300 -1.03 -18.03 -4.39
CA LYS A 300 -0.36 -19.17 -3.72
C LYS A 300 -1.01 -20.50 -4.08
N LEU A 301 -2.34 -20.52 -4.17
CA LEU A 301 -3.05 -21.70 -4.65
C LEU A 301 -2.75 -21.99 -6.12
N VAL A 302 -2.72 -20.96 -6.98
CA VAL A 302 -2.39 -21.13 -8.40
C VAL A 302 -0.98 -21.71 -8.55
N TRP A 303 -0.01 -21.17 -7.80
CA TRP A 303 1.35 -21.71 -7.76
C TRP A 303 1.38 -23.17 -7.34
N ALA A 304 0.69 -23.51 -6.24
CA ALA A 304 0.69 -24.88 -5.73
C ALA A 304 0.08 -25.89 -6.72
N LEU A 305 -1.03 -25.52 -7.38
CA LEU A 305 -1.66 -26.36 -8.41
C LEU A 305 -0.80 -26.51 -9.67
N SER A 306 0.06 -25.54 -9.95
CA SER A 306 0.96 -25.56 -11.12
C SER A 306 2.30 -26.26 -10.83
N ASN A 307 2.55 -26.68 -9.59
CA ASN A 307 3.76 -27.39 -9.16
C ASN A 307 3.39 -28.68 -8.41
N PRO A 308 2.68 -29.64 -9.06
CA PRO A 308 2.17 -30.84 -8.39
C PRO A 308 3.29 -31.76 -7.87
N ASP A 309 4.47 -31.70 -8.47
CA ASP A 309 5.69 -32.42 -8.07
C ASP A 309 6.19 -32.05 -6.68
N ARG A 310 5.81 -30.88 -6.16
CA ARG A 310 6.17 -30.39 -4.82
C ARG A 310 5.21 -30.84 -3.72
N PHE A 311 4.17 -31.60 -4.07
CA PHE A 311 3.13 -32.03 -3.15
C PHE A 311 2.86 -33.53 -3.26
N PRO A 312 2.40 -34.18 -2.17
CA PRO A 312 2.10 -33.60 -0.87
C PRO A 312 3.35 -33.36 0.01
N VAL A 313 3.27 -32.37 0.88
CA VAL A 313 4.31 -32.02 1.87
C VAL A 313 4.05 -32.75 3.20
N GLU A 314 5.03 -33.49 3.72
CA GLU A 314 4.91 -34.16 5.03
C GLU A 314 5.08 -33.18 6.19
N ILE A 315 3.97 -32.91 6.89
CA ILE A 315 3.86 -31.88 7.94
C ILE A 315 4.69 -32.18 9.18
N ASN A 316 5.24 -33.37 9.39
CA ASN A 316 6.19 -33.60 10.50
C ASN A 316 7.66 -33.46 10.09
N ARG A 317 7.97 -33.35 8.79
CA ARG A 317 9.36 -33.33 8.28
C ARG A 317 9.73 -32.07 7.52
N ALA A 318 8.75 -31.44 6.86
CA ALA A 318 8.95 -30.29 5.99
C ALA A 318 9.60 -29.11 6.71
N SER A 319 10.57 -28.47 6.08
CA SER A 319 11.18 -27.21 6.51
C SER A 319 10.15 -26.08 6.66
N LEU A 320 10.55 -24.98 7.30
CA LEU A 320 9.69 -23.80 7.42
C LEU A 320 9.35 -23.26 6.03
N GLU A 321 10.32 -23.25 5.12
CA GLU A 321 10.21 -22.81 3.74
C GLU A 321 9.22 -23.65 2.95
N GLU A 322 9.22 -24.98 3.11
CA GLU A 322 8.24 -25.86 2.48
C GLU A 322 6.83 -25.66 3.07
N LEU A 323 6.72 -25.53 4.40
CA LEU A 323 5.42 -25.34 5.06
C LEU A 323 4.73 -24.06 4.62
N ILE A 324 5.47 -22.94 4.54
CA ILE A 324 4.88 -21.67 4.11
C ILE A 324 4.46 -21.71 2.63
N ARG A 325 4.87 -22.70 1.83
CA ARG A 325 4.44 -22.87 0.44
C ARG A 325 3.11 -23.62 0.31
N VAL A 326 2.73 -24.39 1.33
CA VAL A 326 1.46 -25.15 1.37
C VAL A 326 0.24 -24.21 1.49
N PRO A 327 -0.75 -24.27 0.59
CA PRO A 327 -2.00 -23.53 0.73
C PRO A 327 -2.67 -23.76 2.10
N GLY A 328 -3.13 -22.70 2.76
CA GLY A 328 -3.73 -22.81 4.10
C GLY A 328 -2.75 -22.81 5.28
N ILE A 329 -1.44 -22.96 5.04
CA ILE A 329 -0.41 -22.78 6.07
C ILE A 329 0.31 -21.45 5.83
N GLY A 330 0.25 -20.55 6.82
CA GLY A 330 0.99 -19.28 6.81
C GLY A 330 2.21 -19.27 7.72
N ARG A 331 2.95 -18.16 7.77
CA ARG A 331 4.18 -18.02 8.59
C ARG A 331 3.98 -18.33 10.06
N ILE A 332 2.92 -17.80 10.69
CA ILE A 332 2.64 -18.05 12.10
C ILE A 332 2.31 -19.52 12.34
N SER A 333 1.38 -20.08 11.55
CA SER A 333 1.05 -21.51 11.66
C SER A 333 2.24 -22.41 11.36
N ALA A 334 3.08 -22.05 10.38
CA ALA A 334 4.29 -22.81 10.05
C ALA A 334 5.30 -22.77 11.22
N GLY A 335 5.51 -21.60 11.83
CA GLY A 335 6.34 -21.47 13.04
C GLY A 335 5.80 -22.29 14.21
N ARG A 336 4.47 -22.25 14.45
CA ARG A 336 3.82 -23.07 15.48
C ARG A 336 3.94 -24.57 15.19
N ILE A 337 3.86 -24.99 13.93
CA ILE A 337 4.08 -26.39 13.53
C ILE A 337 5.53 -26.80 13.87
N ILE A 338 6.53 -26.00 13.49
CA ILE A 338 7.95 -26.28 13.80
C ILE A 338 8.17 -26.40 15.31
N GLU A 339 7.60 -25.48 16.10
CA GLU A 339 7.73 -25.49 17.55
C GLU A 339 7.04 -26.73 18.16
N GLN A 340 5.82 -27.03 17.73
CA GLN A 340 5.07 -28.18 18.20
C GLN A 340 5.84 -29.50 17.97
N ARG A 341 6.47 -29.67 16.80
CA ARG A 341 7.23 -30.88 16.45
C ARG A 341 8.40 -31.17 17.40
N ARG A 342 8.92 -30.16 18.11
CA ARG A 342 9.99 -30.32 19.11
C ARG A 342 9.50 -31.06 20.35
N GLN A 343 8.20 -30.97 20.64
CA GLN A 343 7.57 -31.57 21.81
C GLN A 343 6.82 -32.85 21.43
N THR A 344 6.05 -32.81 20.34
CA THR A 344 5.23 -33.94 19.90
C THR A 344 4.97 -33.89 18.40
N ARG A 345 4.76 -35.06 17.79
CA ARG A 345 4.37 -35.15 16.39
C ARG A 345 2.90 -34.74 16.21
N LEU A 346 2.59 -34.06 15.12
CA LEU A 346 1.22 -33.86 14.68
C LEU A 346 0.67 -35.19 14.21
N ARG A 347 -0.50 -35.60 14.70
CA ARG A 347 -1.11 -36.90 14.42
C ARG A 347 -2.22 -36.82 13.39
N ASP A 348 -2.96 -35.73 13.38
CA ASP A 348 -4.14 -35.54 12.54
C ASP A 348 -4.35 -34.07 12.14
N LEU A 349 -5.45 -33.84 11.41
CA LEU A 349 -5.82 -32.51 10.96
C LEU A 349 -6.26 -31.58 12.09
N GLU A 350 -6.69 -32.10 13.24
CA GLU A 350 -7.09 -31.28 14.38
C GLU A 350 -5.86 -30.70 15.07
N ASP A 351 -4.79 -31.48 15.22
CA ASP A 351 -3.48 -30.99 15.64
C ASP A 351 -2.99 -29.87 14.70
N LEU A 352 -3.14 -30.06 13.38
CA LEU A 352 -2.79 -29.04 12.39
C LEU A 352 -3.68 -27.78 12.53
N ARG A 353 -4.98 -27.92 12.76
CA ARG A 353 -5.91 -26.80 12.95
C ARG A 353 -5.53 -25.96 14.17
N ARG A 354 -5.10 -26.60 15.27
CA ARG A 354 -4.67 -25.93 16.51
C ARG A 354 -3.44 -25.05 16.30
N SER A 355 -2.58 -25.37 15.32
CA SER A 355 -1.48 -24.47 14.92
C SER A 355 -1.97 -23.16 14.28
N GLY A 356 -3.24 -23.05 13.90
CA GLY A 356 -3.82 -21.92 13.18
C GLY A 356 -3.87 -22.11 11.66
N ALA A 357 -3.44 -23.26 11.15
CA ALA A 357 -3.55 -23.58 9.74
C ALA A 357 -5.02 -23.75 9.30
N VAL A 358 -5.33 -23.29 8.10
CA VAL A 358 -6.64 -23.45 7.47
C VAL A 358 -6.71 -24.80 6.77
N VAL A 359 -7.02 -25.83 7.57
CA VAL A 359 -7.05 -27.24 7.15
C VAL A 359 -7.78 -27.47 5.84
N LYS A 360 -8.97 -26.88 5.65
CA LYS A 360 -9.77 -27.05 4.43
C LYS A 360 -9.00 -26.74 3.15
N ARG A 361 -8.03 -25.82 3.20
CA ARG A 361 -7.17 -25.43 2.08
C ARG A 361 -5.89 -26.25 1.98
N ALA A 362 -5.37 -26.74 3.11
CA ALA A 362 -4.15 -27.56 3.16
C ALA A 362 -4.40 -28.99 2.66
N ARG A 363 -5.62 -29.49 2.79
CA ARG A 363 -6.05 -30.75 2.17
C ARG A 363 -5.74 -30.75 0.67
N GLY A 364 -5.27 -31.89 0.16
CA GLY A 364 -4.76 -32.03 -1.19
C GLY A 364 -3.26 -31.79 -1.34
N PHE A 365 -2.64 -31.07 -0.40
CA PHE A 365 -1.25 -30.64 -0.48
C PHE A 365 -0.36 -31.21 0.62
N ILE A 366 -0.89 -32.04 1.53
CA ILE A 366 -0.17 -32.46 2.74
C ILE A 366 -0.31 -33.94 3.03
N THR A 367 0.69 -34.48 3.74
CA THR A 367 0.57 -35.70 4.55
C THR A 367 0.85 -35.41 6.01
N ILE A 368 0.28 -36.22 6.90
CA ILE A 368 0.63 -36.22 8.33
C ILE A 368 0.96 -37.65 8.73
N GLY A 369 2.23 -37.91 9.04
CA GLY A 369 2.70 -39.26 9.35
C GLY A 369 2.51 -40.23 8.18
N GLY A 370 2.68 -39.75 6.94
CA GLY A 370 2.48 -40.53 5.71
C GLY A 370 1.02 -40.69 5.27
N ARG A 371 0.03 -40.28 6.09
CA ARG A 371 -1.37 -40.30 5.69
C ARG A 371 -1.70 -39.10 4.79
N TYR A 372 -2.15 -39.37 3.57
CA TYR A 372 -2.64 -38.34 2.64
C TYR A 372 -4.09 -37.93 2.95
N PHE A 373 -4.39 -36.64 2.80
CA PHE A 373 -5.72 -36.08 3.00
C PHE A 373 -6.23 -35.46 1.70
N PRO A 374 -7.18 -36.10 0.99
CA PRO A 374 -7.67 -35.61 -0.29
C PRO A 374 -8.43 -34.27 -0.13
N PRO A 375 -8.48 -33.43 -1.19
CA PRO A 375 -9.28 -32.21 -1.19
C PRO A 375 -10.74 -32.49 -0.83
N GLU A 376 -11.42 -31.57 -0.14
CA GLU A 376 -12.87 -31.68 0.06
C GLU A 376 -13.60 -31.57 -1.30
N LYS A 377 -14.61 -32.43 -1.52
CA LYS A 377 -15.54 -32.30 -2.65
C LYS A 377 -16.25 -30.94 -2.52
N ARG A 378 -16.03 -30.04 -3.47
CA ARG A 378 -16.50 -28.64 -3.41
C ARG A 378 -18.03 -28.55 -3.33
N HIS A 379 -18.53 -27.96 -2.26
CA HIS A 379 -19.58 -26.94 -2.39
C HIS A 379 -18.99 -25.61 -1.93
N ASP A 380 -18.98 -24.66 -2.86
CA ASP A 380 -18.89 -23.22 -2.63
C ASP A 380 -17.54 -22.47 -2.77
N THR A 381 -17.72 -21.31 -3.37
CA THR A 381 -16.88 -20.24 -3.93
C THR A 381 -15.90 -19.54 -2.97
N GLY A 382 -15.75 -20.05 -1.74
CA GLY A 382 -15.05 -19.37 -0.63
C GLY A 382 -13.52 -19.46 -0.65
N ILE A 383 -12.93 -20.30 -1.51
CA ILE A 383 -11.48 -20.53 -1.62
C ILE A 383 -10.70 -19.24 -1.98
N ASN A 384 -11.38 -18.19 -2.44
CA ASN A 384 -10.76 -17.02 -3.09
C ASN A 384 -10.30 -15.87 -2.19
N ARG A 385 -10.51 -15.95 -0.87
CA ARG A 385 -10.29 -14.80 0.03
C ARG A 385 -9.03 -14.83 0.89
N GLN A 386 -8.27 -15.93 0.96
CA GLN A 386 -7.09 -15.99 1.82
C GLN A 386 -5.78 -15.86 1.05
N LEU A 387 -5.25 -14.64 1.05
CA LEU A 387 -3.81 -14.36 1.13
C LEU A 387 -3.56 -13.06 1.94
N PHE A 388 -4.46 -12.78 2.89
CA PHE A 388 -4.14 -11.91 4.02
C PHE A 388 -4.38 -12.74 5.26
N LEU A 389 -3.30 -13.17 5.87
CA LEU A 389 -3.36 -13.40 7.29
C LEU A 389 -3.53 -12.01 7.87
N TRP A 390 -4.69 -11.78 8.49
CA TRP A 390 -4.96 -10.71 9.44
C TRP A 390 -3.95 -10.65 10.61
N GLU A 391 -2.88 -11.45 10.54
CA GLU A 391 -1.82 -11.67 11.49
C GLU A 391 -0.64 -10.71 11.33
N GLU A 392 -0.66 -9.87 10.28
CA GLU A 392 0.16 -8.66 10.17
C GLU A 392 -0.72 -7.47 9.67
N ILE A 393 -1.97 -7.38 10.18
CA ILE A 393 -2.27 -6.09 10.81
C ILE A 393 -1.15 -5.99 11.82
#